data_AF-A0A938LH79-F1
#
_entry.id   AF-A0A938LH79-F1
#
_cell.length_a   1.000
_cell.length_b   1.000
_cell.length_c   1.000
_cell.angle_alpha   90.00
_cell.angle_beta   90.00
_cell.angle_gamma   90.00
#
_symmetry.space_group_name_H-M   'P 1'
#
loop_
_entity.id
_entity.type
_entity.pdbx_description
1 polymer ?
#
loop_
_entity_poly.entity_id
_entity_poly.type
_entity_poly.pdbx_seq_one_letter_code
_entity_poly.pdbx_strand_id
1 'polypeptide(L)'
;MRYLSSGDPAKRAEGRRRVMAIRDPAAAEPVARILSLGGEDNRRLACEALAQIPGDEAVRILVRFVLTDESEEVYRAAVAALAGRADGRRGLTQLSNALDGSERSLNRAAYALGEIGDLGTAPALIAHLRTPETKVLKAPASGGRPSDTGAYISVSTVTTYIADAEPVVAEAAVGWDLQIGAIPVGTTLSVKNPRVTIYRTIVEFVQRPAVHDALQKMLGEDHQYNPAEWRKALSRKQKENVEY
;
A
#
# COMPACT_ATOMS: atom_id res chain seq x y z
N MET A 1 37.03 12.04 3.24
CA MET A 1 37.06 11.29 1.97
C MET A 1 38.43 10.83 1.53
N ARG A 2 39.42 11.72 1.37
CA ARG A 2 40.77 11.33 0.87
C ARG A 2 41.43 10.15 1.62
N TYR A 3 41.20 10.03 2.92
CA TYR A 3 41.72 8.94 3.74
C TYR A 3 40.88 7.65 3.60
N LEU A 4 39.56 7.76 3.48
CA LEU A 4 38.64 6.60 3.36
C LEU A 4 38.79 5.88 2.01
N SER A 5 39.12 6.62 0.96
CA SER A 5 39.36 6.08 -0.39
C SER A 5 40.83 5.84 -0.70
N SER A 6 41.72 5.87 0.31
CA SER A 6 43.15 5.69 0.09
C SER A 6 43.49 4.22 -0.23
N GLY A 7 44.43 3.99 -1.15
CA GLY A 7 44.99 2.64 -1.36
C GLY A 7 45.77 2.13 -0.14
N ASP A 8 46.22 3.03 0.74
CA ASP A 8 46.95 2.72 1.97
C ASP A 8 45.98 2.24 3.07
N PRO A 9 46.07 0.98 3.54
CA PRO A 9 45.21 0.46 4.59
C PRO A 9 45.28 1.24 5.91
N ALA A 10 46.45 1.80 6.26
CA ALA A 10 46.61 2.54 7.50
C ALA A 10 45.83 3.86 7.46
N LYS A 11 45.91 4.59 6.34
CA LYS A 11 45.14 5.82 6.13
C LYS A 11 43.64 5.57 6.09
N ARG A 12 43.20 4.45 5.49
CA ARG A 12 41.79 4.04 5.53
C ARG A 12 41.32 3.76 6.95
N ALA A 13 42.07 2.97 7.71
CA ALA A 13 41.74 2.66 9.10
C ALA A 13 41.68 3.92 9.96
N GLU A 14 42.61 4.86 9.77
CA GLU A 14 42.60 6.15 10.44
C GLU A 14 41.37 6.98 10.06
N GLY A 15 41.04 7.06 8.76
CA GLY A 15 39.85 7.74 8.28
C GLY A 15 38.56 7.19 8.92
N ARG A 16 38.43 5.86 9.01
CA ARG A 16 37.29 5.21 9.67
C ARG A 16 37.23 5.54 11.15
N ARG A 17 38.36 5.50 11.88
CA ARG A 17 38.40 5.86 13.30
C ARG A 17 37.98 7.31 13.54
N ARG A 18 38.45 8.24 12.70
CA ARG A 18 38.09 9.66 12.83
C ARG A 18 36.60 9.89 12.64
N VAL A 19 35.99 9.25 11.63
CA VAL A 19 34.53 9.29 11.43
C VAL A 19 33.79 8.71 12.64
N MET A 20 34.25 7.56 13.14
CA MET A 20 33.65 6.88 14.28
C MET A 20 33.84 7.62 15.61
N ALA A 21 34.69 8.64 15.69
CA ALA A 21 34.85 9.50 16.86
C ALA A 21 33.91 10.73 16.86
N ILE A 22 33.18 10.96 15.77
CA ILE A 22 32.26 12.11 15.66
C ILE A 22 31.03 11.88 16.54
N ARG A 23 30.74 12.84 17.42
CA ARG A 23 29.56 12.83 18.32
C ARG A 23 28.69 14.07 18.19
N ASP A 24 29.09 15.04 17.39
CA ASP A 24 28.33 16.28 17.20
C ASP A 24 27.03 16.00 16.40
N PRO A 25 25.84 16.28 16.96
CA PRO A 25 24.57 16.16 16.23
C PRO A 25 24.54 16.93 14.91
N ALA A 26 25.20 18.09 14.84
CA ALA A 26 25.26 18.91 13.62
C ALA A 26 26.05 18.22 12.50
N ALA A 27 26.86 17.21 12.84
CA ALA A 27 27.63 16.44 11.86
C ALA A 27 26.83 15.28 11.24
N ALA A 28 25.61 14.97 11.69
CA ALA A 28 24.82 13.85 11.18
C ALA A 28 24.62 13.89 9.65
N GLU A 29 24.06 14.99 9.13
CA GLU A 29 23.81 15.15 7.69
C GLU A 29 25.13 15.29 6.88
N PRO A 30 26.14 16.08 7.30
CA PRO A 30 27.45 16.09 6.64
C PRO A 30 28.10 14.70 6.54
N VAL A 31 28.10 13.92 7.62
CA VAL A 31 28.66 12.56 7.66
C VAL A 31 27.94 11.67 6.67
N ALA A 32 26.60 11.65 6.73
CA ALA A 32 25.77 10.85 5.84
C ALA A 32 26.02 11.22 4.38
N ARG A 33 25.91 12.51 4.04
CA ARG A 33 26.08 13.00 2.67
C ARG A 33 27.45 12.64 2.10
N ILE A 34 28.52 12.89 2.86
CA ILE A 34 29.88 12.66 2.40
C ILE A 34 30.14 11.16 2.18
N LEU A 35 29.69 10.31 3.10
CA LEU A 35 29.91 8.88 3.02
C LEU A 35 29.02 8.20 1.97
N SER A 36 27.83 8.73 1.72
CA SER A 36 26.94 8.27 0.64
C SER A 36 27.51 8.42 -0.76
N LEU A 37 28.49 9.30 -0.97
CA LEU A 37 29.21 9.44 -2.24
C LEU A 37 30.20 8.29 -2.50
N GLY A 38 30.48 7.47 -1.49
CA GLY A 38 31.35 6.30 -1.62
C GLY A 38 30.61 5.02 -1.99
N GLY A 39 31.35 3.91 -1.99
CA GLY A 39 30.79 2.56 -2.15
C GLY A 39 30.02 2.11 -0.91
N GLU A 40 29.49 0.88 -0.99
CA GLU A 40 28.72 0.22 0.08
C GLU A 40 29.40 0.31 1.46
N ASP A 41 30.71 0.05 1.52
CA ASP A 41 31.49 0.13 2.77
C ASP A 41 31.41 1.50 3.46
N ASN A 42 31.38 2.59 2.68
CA ASN A 42 31.28 3.93 3.23
C ASN A 42 29.85 4.21 3.73
N ARG A 43 28.82 3.72 3.02
CA ARG A 43 27.42 3.87 3.45
C ARG A 43 27.13 3.05 4.71
N ARG A 44 27.71 1.87 4.81
CA ARG A 44 27.68 1.04 6.03
C ARG A 44 28.39 1.76 7.19
N LEU A 45 29.57 2.33 6.95
CA LEU A 45 30.26 3.18 7.93
C LEU A 45 29.43 4.40 8.32
N ALA A 46 28.64 4.97 7.40
CA ALA A 46 27.74 6.08 7.72
C ALA A 46 26.69 5.64 8.75
N CYS A 47 26.08 4.47 8.56
CA CYS A 47 25.12 3.90 9.51
C CYS A 47 25.78 3.67 10.88
N GLU A 48 26.98 3.09 10.93
CA GLU A 48 27.75 2.88 12.17
C GLU A 48 28.10 4.19 12.90
N ALA A 49 28.45 5.24 12.15
CA ALA A 49 28.76 6.55 12.70
C ALA A 49 27.51 7.24 13.22
N LEU A 50 26.44 7.25 12.42
CA LEU A 50 25.14 7.80 12.80
C LEU A 50 24.56 7.10 14.02
N ALA A 51 24.82 5.79 14.20
CA ALA A 51 24.44 5.05 15.39
C ALA A 51 24.97 5.66 16.69
N GLN A 52 26.09 6.39 16.64
CA GLN A 52 26.74 7.01 17.80
C GLN A 52 26.52 8.54 17.89
N ILE A 53 25.96 9.17 16.85
CA ILE A 53 25.66 10.61 16.85
C ILE A 53 24.24 10.80 17.43
N PRO A 54 24.07 11.46 18.58
CA PRO A 54 22.74 11.65 19.18
C PRO A 54 21.88 12.63 18.37
N GLY A 55 20.55 12.49 18.47
CA GLY A 55 19.60 13.47 17.96
C GLY A 55 18.75 12.99 16.78
N ASP A 56 17.62 13.70 16.59
CA ASP A 56 16.56 13.30 15.66
C ASP A 56 17.00 13.33 14.19
N GLU A 57 17.97 14.16 13.84
CA GLU A 57 18.55 14.20 12.48
C GLU A 57 19.20 12.85 12.14
N ALA A 58 19.99 12.28 13.06
CA ALA A 58 20.63 10.98 12.83
C ALA A 58 19.59 9.87 12.66
N VAL A 59 18.53 9.88 13.48
CA VAL A 59 17.41 8.93 13.36
C VAL A 59 16.70 9.06 12.02
N ARG A 60 16.36 10.29 11.59
CA ARG A 60 15.71 10.54 10.30
C ARG A 60 16.55 10.04 9.13
N ILE A 61 17.86 10.28 9.19
CA ILE A 61 18.79 9.82 8.15
C ILE A 61 18.86 8.28 8.13
N LEU A 62 18.93 7.63 9.28
CA LEU A 62 18.93 6.16 9.35
C LEU A 62 17.65 5.58 8.77
N VAL A 63 16.48 6.15 9.08
CA VAL A 63 15.20 5.77 8.46
C VAL A 63 15.25 5.92 6.93
N ARG A 64 15.85 7.00 6.42
CA ARG A 64 16.06 7.17 4.97
C ARG A 64 16.90 6.03 4.40
N PHE A 65 18.03 5.67 5.04
CA PHE A 65 18.85 4.53 4.59
C PHE A 65 18.07 3.22 4.56
N VAL A 66 17.26 2.92 5.60
CA VAL A 66 16.39 1.74 5.63
C VAL A 66 15.46 1.70 4.41
N LEU A 67 14.82 2.83 4.09
CA LEU A 67 13.79 2.86 3.06
C LEU A 67 14.35 2.94 1.63
N THR A 68 15.53 3.53 1.43
CA THR A 68 16.01 3.89 0.08
C THR A 68 17.31 3.22 -0.36
N ASP A 69 18.17 2.70 0.53
CA ASP A 69 19.48 2.18 0.10
C ASP A 69 19.33 0.88 -0.70
N GLU A 70 20.02 0.74 -1.82
CA GLU A 70 19.88 -0.44 -2.67
C GLU A 70 20.52 -1.70 -2.06
N SER A 71 21.54 -1.53 -1.21
CA SER A 71 22.27 -2.63 -0.59
C SER A 71 21.53 -3.20 0.62
N GLU A 72 21.38 -4.52 0.66
CA GLU A 72 20.83 -5.24 1.80
C GLU A 72 21.74 -5.17 3.04
N GLU A 73 23.06 -5.07 2.85
CA GLU A 73 24.00 -4.91 3.96
C GLU A 73 23.90 -3.53 4.61
N VAL A 74 23.70 -2.48 3.81
CA VAL A 74 23.46 -1.11 4.34
C VAL A 74 22.09 -1.04 5.01
N TYR A 75 21.07 -1.65 4.43
CA TYR A 75 19.74 -1.78 5.06
C TYR A 75 19.85 -2.43 6.44
N ARG A 76 20.50 -3.59 6.57
CA ARG A 76 20.70 -4.27 7.86
C ARG A 76 21.47 -3.42 8.85
N ALA A 77 22.52 -2.74 8.41
CA ALA A 77 23.31 -1.84 9.25
C ALA A 77 22.46 -0.66 9.77
N ALA A 78 21.59 -0.09 8.93
CA ALA A 78 20.71 1.00 9.33
C ALA A 78 19.63 0.55 10.33
N VAL A 79 19.04 -0.64 10.13
CA VAL A 79 18.09 -1.23 11.08
C VAL A 79 18.76 -1.53 12.42
N ALA A 80 19.93 -2.15 12.42
CA ALA A 80 20.70 -2.42 13.64
C ALA A 80 21.10 -1.13 14.36
N ALA A 81 21.48 -0.09 13.61
CA ALA A 81 21.77 1.23 14.15
C ALA A 81 20.54 1.88 14.79
N LEU A 82 19.34 1.75 14.22
CA LEU A 82 18.10 2.24 14.83
C LEU A 82 17.74 1.46 16.10
N ALA A 83 17.83 0.13 16.05
CA ALA A 83 17.50 -0.74 17.18
C ALA A 83 18.43 -0.55 18.39
N GLY A 84 19.73 -0.30 18.14
CA GLY A 84 20.73 -0.11 19.19
C GLY A 84 20.71 1.25 19.88
N ARG A 85 19.85 2.18 19.44
CA ARG A 85 19.81 3.56 19.94
C ARG A 85 18.64 3.80 20.89
N ALA A 86 18.90 4.56 21.95
CA ALA A 86 17.87 4.98 22.91
C ALA A 86 16.79 5.88 22.27
N ASP A 87 17.18 6.76 21.35
CA ASP A 87 16.27 7.66 20.61
C ASP A 87 15.74 7.04 19.31
N GLY A 88 16.14 5.80 18.98
CA GLY A 88 15.77 5.12 17.73
C GLY A 88 14.25 4.93 17.56
N ARG A 89 13.51 4.80 18.67
CA ARG A 89 12.04 4.69 18.67
C ARG A 89 11.35 5.89 18.00
N ARG A 90 12.00 7.06 17.96
CA ARG A 90 11.45 8.26 17.29
C ARG A 90 11.30 8.07 15.77
N GLY A 91 12.05 7.14 15.17
CA GLY A 91 11.95 6.79 13.75
C GLY A 91 10.77 5.86 13.42
N LEU A 92 10.12 5.25 14.41
CA LEU A 92 9.10 4.22 14.20
C LEU A 92 7.82 4.76 13.53
N THR A 93 7.45 6.01 13.81
CA THR A 93 6.33 6.67 13.13
C THR A 93 6.59 6.80 11.63
N GLN A 94 7.82 7.17 11.25
CA GLN A 94 8.19 7.29 9.83
C GLN A 94 8.23 5.92 9.14
N LEU A 95 8.73 4.89 9.82
CA LEU A 95 8.69 3.51 9.29
C LEU A 95 7.25 3.01 9.16
N SER A 96 6.37 3.32 10.12
CA SER A 96 4.96 2.94 10.06
C SER A 96 4.24 3.61 8.88
N ASN A 97 4.51 4.89 8.62
CA ASN A 97 3.97 5.59 7.45
C ASN A 97 4.50 5.03 6.11
N ALA A 98 5.70 4.42 6.12
CA ALA A 98 6.25 3.79 4.92
C ALA A 98 5.56 2.48 4.53
N LEU A 99 4.69 1.92 5.40
CA LEU A 99 3.83 0.78 5.08
C LEU A 99 2.76 1.15 4.04
N ASP A 100 2.39 2.42 3.91
CA ASP A 100 1.48 2.92 2.85
C ASP A 100 2.23 3.21 1.52
N GLY A 101 3.54 2.95 1.47
CA GLY A 101 4.39 3.26 0.33
C GLY A 101 4.40 2.18 -0.77
N SER A 102 5.47 2.18 -1.57
CA SER A 102 5.69 1.12 -2.57
C SER A 102 5.86 -0.26 -1.91
N GLU A 103 5.63 -1.34 -2.64
CA GLU A 103 5.87 -2.72 -2.16
C GLU A 103 7.28 -2.89 -1.54
N ARG A 104 8.29 -2.27 -2.14
CA ARG A 104 9.67 -2.28 -1.62
C ARG A 104 9.77 -1.56 -0.27
N SER A 105 9.20 -0.37 -0.18
CA SER A 105 9.20 0.46 1.04
C SER A 105 8.44 -0.23 2.16
N LEU A 106 7.27 -0.81 1.86
CA LEU A 106 6.44 -1.56 2.79
C LEU A 106 7.18 -2.77 3.34
N ASN A 107 7.76 -3.61 2.47
CA ASN A 107 8.46 -4.82 2.92
C ASN A 107 9.63 -4.46 3.84
N ARG A 108 10.41 -3.44 3.48
CA ARG A 108 11.53 -2.96 4.30
C ARG A 108 11.09 -2.35 5.61
N ALA A 109 10.03 -1.54 5.61
CA ALA A 109 9.45 -1.00 6.82
C ALA A 109 8.95 -2.12 7.73
N ALA A 110 8.22 -3.10 7.20
CA ALA A 110 7.69 -4.22 7.95
C ALA A 110 8.81 -5.02 8.64
N TYR A 111 9.83 -5.43 7.88
CA TYR A 111 11.00 -6.12 8.45
C TYR A 111 11.71 -5.27 9.50
N ALA A 112 11.98 -3.99 9.23
CA ALA A 112 12.65 -3.11 10.19
C ALA A 112 11.86 -2.95 11.50
N LEU A 113 10.53 -2.79 11.41
CA LEU A 113 9.65 -2.73 12.57
C LEU A 113 9.67 -4.04 13.38
N GLY A 114 9.66 -5.18 12.68
CA GLY A 114 9.77 -6.50 13.30
C GLY A 114 11.12 -6.75 13.98
N GLU A 115 12.22 -6.26 13.40
CA GLU A 115 13.56 -6.31 14.02
C GLU A 115 13.69 -5.42 15.25
N ILE A 116 13.12 -4.20 15.21
CA ILE A 116 13.16 -3.27 16.36
C ILE A 116 12.27 -3.79 17.49
N GLY A 117 11.17 -4.48 17.18
CA GLY A 117 10.36 -5.19 18.16
C GLY A 117 9.51 -4.29 19.07
N ASP A 118 9.25 -3.04 18.67
CA ASP A 118 8.39 -2.14 19.45
C ASP A 118 6.92 -2.51 19.28
N LEU A 119 6.31 -3.07 20.32
CA LEU A 119 4.88 -3.45 20.31
C LEU A 119 3.93 -2.29 19.96
N GLY A 120 4.34 -1.03 20.12
CA GLY A 120 3.59 0.15 19.71
C GLY A 120 3.35 0.23 18.19
N THR A 121 4.15 -0.45 17.37
CA THR A 121 4.00 -0.46 15.89
C THR A 121 3.17 -1.63 15.37
N ALA A 122 2.84 -2.59 16.24
CA ALA A 122 2.01 -3.74 15.86
C ALA A 122 0.63 -3.33 15.29
N PRO A 123 -0.08 -2.30 15.79
CA PRO A 123 -1.34 -1.85 15.18
C PRO A 123 -1.18 -1.44 13.71
N ALA A 124 -0.08 -0.76 13.36
CA ALA A 124 0.20 -0.35 11.98
C ALA A 124 0.46 -1.56 11.09
N LEU A 125 1.25 -2.54 11.55
CA LEU A 125 1.47 -3.80 10.85
C LEU A 125 0.16 -4.59 10.66
N ILE A 126 -0.67 -4.72 11.71
CA ILE A 126 -1.96 -5.42 11.63
C ILE A 126 -2.88 -4.79 10.58
N ALA A 127 -2.89 -3.46 10.45
CA ALA A 127 -3.67 -2.76 9.43
C ALA A 127 -3.21 -3.08 8.00
N HIS A 128 -1.92 -3.39 7.82
CA HIS A 128 -1.31 -3.67 6.53
C HIS A 128 -1.16 -5.17 6.23
N LEU A 129 -1.62 -6.07 7.10
CA LEU A 129 -1.45 -7.52 6.93
C LEU A 129 -2.04 -8.06 5.62
N ARG A 130 -3.09 -7.41 5.12
CA ARG A 130 -3.72 -7.71 3.83
C ARG A 130 -4.21 -6.44 3.17
N THR A 131 -4.06 -6.32 1.85
CA THR A 131 -4.58 -5.17 1.09
C THR A 131 -5.70 -5.59 0.16
N PRO A 132 -6.81 -4.84 0.10
CA PRO A 132 -7.88 -5.09 -0.87
C PRO A 132 -7.40 -4.69 -2.27
N GLU A 133 -7.37 -5.64 -3.18
CA GLU A 133 -7.18 -5.42 -4.61
C GLU A 133 -8.53 -5.55 -5.31
N THR A 134 -8.93 -4.51 -6.03
CA THR A 134 -10.20 -4.50 -6.76
C THR A 134 -9.96 -4.94 -8.20
N LYS A 135 -10.49 -6.10 -8.57
CA LYS A 135 -10.51 -6.60 -9.94
C LYS A 135 -11.87 -6.35 -10.57
N VAL A 136 -11.89 -5.57 -11.64
CA VAL A 136 -13.09 -5.39 -12.47
C VAL A 136 -13.03 -6.42 -13.58
N LEU A 137 -13.82 -7.50 -13.44
CA LEU A 137 -13.91 -8.54 -14.45
C LEU A 137 -15.09 -8.25 -15.35
N LYS A 138 -14.87 -8.30 -16.67
CA LYS A 138 -15.96 -8.44 -17.62
C LYS A 138 -16.57 -9.83 -17.40
N ALA A 139 -17.83 -9.89 -17.00
CA ALA A 139 -18.52 -11.16 -16.89
C ALA A 139 -18.42 -11.87 -18.25
N PRO A 140 -18.18 -13.19 -18.29
CA PRO A 140 -18.26 -13.93 -19.53
C PRO A 140 -19.60 -13.58 -20.16
N ALA A 141 -19.60 -13.30 -21.48
CA ALA A 141 -20.84 -13.14 -22.21
C ALA A 141 -21.66 -14.38 -21.90
N SER A 142 -22.72 -14.23 -21.10
CA SER A 142 -23.62 -15.32 -20.84
C SER A 142 -24.17 -15.67 -22.21
N GLY A 143 -23.65 -16.73 -22.82
CA GLY A 143 -24.19 -17.34 -24.03
C GLY A 143 -25.57 -17.96 -23.79
N GLY A 144 -26.24 -17.58 -22.69
CA GLY A 144 -27.66 -17.75 -22.56
C GLY A 144 -28.31 -16.94 -23.66
N ARG A 145 -29.10 -17.62 -24.50
CA ARG A 145 -30.09 -16.98 -25.35
C ARG A 145 -30.77 -15.86 -24.54
N PRO A 146 -30.99 -14.66 -25.11
CA PRO A 146 -31.76 -13.64 -24.43
C PRO A 146 -33.12 -14.27 -24.11
N SER A 147 -33.35 -14.63 -22.85
CA SER A 147 -34.66 -15.06 -22.39
C SER A 147 -35.50 -13.80 -22.25
N ASP A 148 -36.12 -13.34 -23.33
CA ASP A 148 -37.22 -12.37 -23.35
C ASP A 148 -37.15 -11.15 -22.41
N THR A 149 -35.96 -10.72 -22.00
CA THR A 149 -35.80 -9.59 -21.09
C THR A 149 -35.29 -8.41 -21.90
N GLY A 150 -36.22 -7.60 -22.41
CA GLY A 150 -35.92 -6.32 -23.04
C GLY A 150 -35.26 -5.36 -22.04
N ALA A 151 -34.20 -4.67 -22.46
CA ALA A 151 -33.64 -3.56 -21.69
C ALA A 151 -34.38 -2.27 -22.08
N TYR A 152 -35.03 -1.61 -21.11
CA TYR A 152 -35.74 -0.35 -21.32
C TYR A 152 -34.93 0.81 -20.74
N ILE A 153 -34.79 1.90 -21.51
CA ILE A 153 -34.25 3.18 -21.03
C ILE A 153 -35.39 4.20 -21.16
N SER A 154 -35.84 4.76 -20.04
CA SER A 154 -36.89 5.80 -20.02
C SER A 154 -36.23 7.17 -20.02
N VAL A 155 -36.62 8.03 -20.96
CA VAL A 155 -36.22 9.44 -21.02
C VAL A 155 -37.49 10.29 -21.08
N SER A 156 -37.67 11.21 -20.14
CA SER A 156 -38.90 11.98 -19.94
C SER A 156 -38.75 13.44 -20.37
N THR A 157 -39.59 13.89 -21.32
CA THR A 157 -40.44 15.11 -21.33
C THR A 157 -40.96 15.32 -22.76
N VAL A 158 -42.29 15.40 -22.96
CA VAL A 158 -42.91 15.69 -24.27
C VAL A 158 -44.13 16.61 -24.09
N THR A 159 -44.38 17.50 -25.05
CA THR A 159 -45.73 18.01 -25.37
C THR A 159 -46.05 17.64 -26.82
N THR A 160 -47.22 17.04 -27.07
CA THR A 160 -47.72 16.76 -28.43
C THR A 160 -49.20 17.15 -28.55
N TYR A 161 -49.59 17.73 -29.69
CA TYR A 161 -50.98 17.98 -30.13
C TYR A 161 -51.23 17.24 -31.47
N ILE A 162 -52.48 16.87 -31.75
CA ILE A 162 -52.90 16.25 -33.02
C ILE A 162 -53.86 17.22 -33.74
N ALA A 163 -53.50 17.65 -34.95
CA ALA A 163 -54.42 18.29 -35.89
C ALA A 163 -54.68 17.36 -37.09
N ASP A 164 -55.95 17.16 -37.42
CA ASP A 164 -56.49 16.57 -38.66
C ASP A 164 -55.92 15.21 -39.11
N ALA A 165 -56.42 14.14 -38.51
CA ALA A 165 -56.36 12.81 -39.11
C ALA A 165 -57.78 12.25 -39.28
N GLU A 166 -58.39 12.45 -40.45
CA GLU A 166 -59.55 11.67 -40.89
C GLU A 166 -59.06 10.30 -41.42
N PRO A 167 -59.54 9.15 -40.89
CA PRO A 167 -59.13 7.85 -41.39
C PRO A 167 -59.92 7.48 -42.66
N VAL A 168 -59.22 7.24 -43.76
CA VAL A 168 -59.79 6.55 -44.92
C VAL A 168 -59.52 5.05 -44.77
N VAL A 169 -60.57 4.26 -44.56
CA VAL A 169 -60.50 2.80 -44.44
C VAL A 169 -60.96 2.16 -45.75
N ALA A 170 -60.12 1.35 -46.39
CA ALA A 170 -60.56 0.41 -47.43
C ALA A 170 -60.82 -0.98 -46.80
N GLU A 171 -61.84 -1.67 -47.32
CA GLU A 171 -62.66 -2.71 -46.67
C GLU A 171 -61.97 -4.04 -46.30
N ALA A 172 -60.64 -4.17 -46.30
CA ALA A 172 -60.00 -5.48 -46.02
C ALA A 172 -58.58 -5.48 -45.43
N ALA A 173 -58.07 -4.36 -44.91
CA ALA A 173 -56.79 -4.38 -44.20
C ALA A 173 -57.00 -4.60 -42.69
N VAL A 174 -56.96 -5.86 -42.25
CA VAL A 174 -56.86 -6.18 -40.82
C VAL A 174 -55.38 -6.11 -40.45
N GLY A 175 -54.96 -5.03 -39.79
CA GLY A 175 -53.67 -4.99 -39.12
C GLY A 175 -53.69 -5.98 -37.96
N TRP A 176 -52.95 -7.08 -38.06
CA TRP A 176 -52.73 -7.97 -36.93
C TRP A 176 -51.52 -7.46 -36.14
N ASP A 177 -51.72 -7.37 -34.82
CA ASP A 177 -50.74 -7.03 -33.79
C ASP A 177 -50.37 -5.54 -33.64
N LEU A 178 -51.38 -4.65 -33.65
CA LEU A 178 -51.22 -3.33 -33.02
C LEU A 178 -51.28 -3.48 -31.49
N GLN A 179 -50.12 -3.59 -30.84
CA GLN A 179 -50.03 -3.34 -29.40
C GLN A 179 -50.10 -1.84 -29.14
N ILE A 180 -51.32 -1.32 -28.91
CA ILE A 180 -51.53 0.03 -28.40
C ILE A 180 -51.33 -0.01 -26.88
N GLY A 181 -50.11 0.23 -26.44
CA GLY A 181 -49.80 0.55 -25.04
C GLY A 181 -49.74 2.06 -24.87
N ALA A 182 -50.71 2.64 -24.16
CA ALA A 182 -50.59 4.03 -23.71
C ALA A 182 -49.60 4.09 -22.55
N ILE A 183 -48.37 4.51 -22.82
CA ILE A 183 -47.44 4.94 -21.78
C ILE A 183 -47.82 6.40 -21.50
N PRO A 184 -48.45 6.72 -20.36
CA PRO A 184 -49.05 8.05 -20.18
C PRO A 184 -48.00 9.16 -20.19
N VAL A 185 -46.73 8.84 -19.91
CA VAL A 185 -45.59 9.77 -19.94
C VAL A 185 -44.29 9.04 -20.32
N GLY A 186 -43.77 9.30 -21.52
CA GLY A 186 -42.40 8.93 -21.94
C GLY A 186 -42.28 8.23 -23.30
N THR A 187 -41.13 8.36 -23.95
CA THR A 187 -40.78 7.68 -25.21
C THR A 187 -40.13 6.33 -24.90
N THR A 188 -40.64 5.23 -25.47
CA THR A 188 -39.98 3.92 -25.36
C THR A 188 -39.02 3.71 -26.51
N LEU A 189 -37.72 3.65 -26.19
CA LEU A 189 -36.70 3.12 -27.10
C LEU A 189 -36.64 1.60 -26.95
N SER A 190 -37.24 0.89 -27.92
CA SER A 190 -37.12 -0.57 -28.03
C SER A 190 -35.81 -0.91 -28.74
N VAL A 191 -34.79 -1.28 -27.98
CA VAL A 191 -33.52 -1.77 -28.53
C VAL A 191 -33.65 -3.28 -28.73
N LYS A 192 -33.81 -3.72 -29.97
CA LYS A 192 -33.77 -5.15 -30.32
C LYS A 192 -32.33 -5.65 -30.30
N ASN A 193 -32.06 -6.75 -29.60
CA ASN A 193 -30.73 -7.37 -29.44
C ASN A 193 -29.63 -6.46 -28.85
N PRO A 194 -29.84 -5.83 -27.67
CA PRO A 194 -28.78 -5.04 -27.05
C PRO A 194 -27.63 -5.95 -26.64
N ARG A 195 -26.40 -5.58 -26.99
CA ARG A 195 -25.19 -6.21 -26.43
C ARG A 195 -24.96 -5.67 -25.02
N VAL A 196 -25.55 -6.31 -24.01
CA VAL A 196 -25.29 -5.99 -22.61
C VAL A 196 -23.94 -6.57 -22.19
N THR A 197 -23.01 -5.70 -21.75
CA THR A 197 -21.77 -6.12 -21.11
C THR A 197 -21.91 -5.91 -19.61
N ILE A 198 -21.89 -7.00 -18.85
CA ILE A 198 -21.92 -6.96 -17.38
C ILE A 198 -20.48 -6.91 -16.87
N TYR A 199 -20.19 -5.99 -15.95
CA TYR A 199 -18.94 -5.95 -15.20
C TYR A 199 -19.20 -6.41 -13.77
N ARG A 200 -18.36 -7.30 -13.25
CA ARG A 200 -18.37 -7.73 -11.85
C ARG A 200 -17.12 -7.19 -11.17
N THR A 201 -17.31 -6.48 -10.07
CA THR A 201 -16.23 -6.08 -9.18
C THR A 201 -15.98 -7.18 -8.15
N ILE A 202 -14.75 -7.70 -8.08
CA ILE A 202 -14.30 -8.65 -7.07
C ILE A 202 -13.23 -7.94 -6.23
N VAL A 203 -13.38 -7.98 -4.91
CA VAL A 203 -12.36 -7.50 -3.98
C VAL A 203 -11.62 -8.73 -3.46
N GLU A 204 -10.37 -8.90 -3.90
CA GLU A 204 -9.47 -9.93 -3.39
C GLU A 204 -8.56 -9.31 -2.33
N PHE A 205 -8.21 -10.06 -1.30
CA PHE A 205 -7.26 -9.60 -0.29
C PHE A 205 -5.89 -10.21 -0.58
N VAL A 206 -4.95 -9.37 -1.01
CA VAL A 206 -3.55 -9.77 -1.19
C VAL A 206 -2.89 -9.86 0.17
N GLN A 207 -2.34 -11.03 0.48
CA GLN A 207 -1.62 -11.30 1.71
C GLN A 207 -0.21 -10.70 1.66
N ARG A 208 0.28 -10.13 2.77
CA ARG A 208 1.61 -9.50 2.85
C ARG A 208 2.57 -10.27 3.75
N PRO A 209 3.43 -11.17 3.20
CA PRO A 209 4.31 -12.02 4.01
C PRO A 209 5.26 -11.24 4.92
N ALA A 210 5.86 -10.14 4.44
CA ALA A 210 6.78 -9.34 5.25
C ALA A 210 6.11 -8.77 6.52
N VAL A 211 4.83 -8.41 6.43
CA VAL A 211 4.04 -7.90 7.57
C VAL A 211 3.69 -9.02 8.53
N HIS A 212 3.33 -10.19 7.99
CA HIS A 212 3.09 -11.39 8.76
C HIS A 212 4.33 -11.79 9.58
N ASP A 213 5.49 -11.88 8.93
CA ASP A 213 6.74 -12.32 9.56
C ASP A 213 7.19 -11.34 10.65
N ALA A 214 7.00 -10.04 10.40
CA ALA A 214 7.25 -9.01 11.41
C ALA A 214 6.37 -9.19 12.65
N LEU A 215 5.06 -9.42 12.48
CA LEU A 215 4.14 -9.67 13.60
C LEU A 215 4.48 -10.96 14.35
N GLN A 216 4.80 -12.03 13.62
CA GLN A 216 5.21 -13.31 14.20
C GLN A 216 6.47 -13.16 15.03
N LYS A 217 7.46 -12.41 14.54
CA LYS A 217 8.69 -12.11 15.28
C LYS A 217 8.43 -11.30 16.55
N MET A 218 7.52 -10.33 16.49
CA MET A 218 7.20 -9.45 17.63
C MET A 218 6.40 -10.15 18.73
N LEU A 219 5.42 -10.97 18.36
CA LEU A 219 4.46 -11.56 19.30
C LEU A 219 4.77 -13.02 19.63
N GLY A 220 5.55 -13.72 18.80
CA GLY A 220 5.93 -15.12 18.98
C GLY A 220 4.81 -16.11 18.65
N GLU A 221 3.76 -15.66 17.97
CA GLU A 221 2.56 -16.44 17.63
C GLU A 221 2.30 -16.36 16.13
N ASP A 222 1.64 -17.36 15.55
CA ASP A 222 1.21 -17.35 14.15
C ASP A 222 -0.32 -17.34 14.09
N HIS A 223 -0.88 -16.22 13.65
CA HIS A 223 -2.32 -16.03 13.44
C HIS A 223 -2.67 -15.90 11.96
N GLN A 224 -1.78 -16.35 11.08
CA GLN A 224 -1.90 -16.24 9.63
C GLN A 224 -2.22 -14.78 9.22
N TYR A 225 -3.05 -14.59 8.20
CA TYR A 225 -3.46 -13.27 7.72
C TYR A 225 -4.78 -12.78 8.35
N ASN A 226 -5.04 -13.10 9.62
CA ASN A 226 -6.27 -12.70 10.32
C ASN A 226 -6.04 -11.53 11.31
N PRO A 227 -6.38 -10.28 10.94
CA PRO A 227 -6.15 -9.11 11.80
C PRO A 227 -6.85 -9.17 13.16
N ALA A 228 -7.97 -9.90 13.29
CA ALA A 228 -8.72 -9.95 14.54
C ALA A 228 -7.96 -10.75 15.62
N GLU A 229 -7.37 -11.89 15.25
CA GLU A 229 -6.60 -12.72 16.16
C GLU A 229 -5.29 -12.01 16.57
N TRP A 230 -4.62 -11.34 15.63
CA TRP A 230 -3.46 -10.51 15.96
C TRP A 230 -3.77 -9.39 16.96
N ARG A 231 -4.95 -8.74 16.86
CA ARG A 231 -5.36 -7.71 17.85
C ARG A 231 -5.60 -8.30 19.24
N LYS A 232 -6.17 -9.51 19.32
CA LYS A 232 -6.35 -10.22 20.59
C LYS A 232 -5.00 -10.58 21.20
N ALA A 233 -4.08 -11.12 20.41
CA ALA A 233 -2.73 -11.47 20.84
C ALA A 233 -1.96 -10.24 21.34
N LEU A 234 -2.01 -9.13 20.59
CA LEU A 234 -1.42 -7.85 21.01
C LEU A 234 -2.00 -7.37 22.35
N SER A 235 -3.33 -7.42 22.51
CA SER A 235 -4.00 -7.01 23.75
C SER A 235 -3.59 -7.86 24.95
N ARG A 236 -3.34 -9.16 24.74
CA ARG A 236 -2.83 -10.06 25.79
C ARG A 236 -1.39 -9.70 26.16
N LYS A 237 -0.49 -9.59 25.17
CA LYS A 237 0.92 -9.20 25.36
C LYS A 237 1.08 -7.85 26.06
N GLN A 238 0.23 -6.87 25.73
CA GLN A 238 0.25 -5.56 26.38
C GLN A 238 -0.15 -5.62 27.86
N LYS A 239 -1.09 -6.50 28.24
CA LYS A 239 -1.47 -6.70 29.64
C LYS A 239 -0.34 -7.35 30.44
N GLU A 240 0.31 -8.38 29.89
CA GLU A 240 1.45 -9.05 30.51
C GLU A 240 2.62 -8.09 30.80
N ASN A 241 2.82 -7.10 29.93
CA ASN A 241 3.92 -6.13 30.05
C ASN A 241 3.66 -5.00 31.08
N VAL A 242 2.42 -4.85 31.57
CA VAL A 242 2.04 -3.82 32.56
C VAL A 242 2.05 -4.38 33.99
N GLU A 243 2.10 -5.71 34.15
CA GLU A 243 2.09 -6.38 35.45
C GLU A 243 3.49 -6.54 36.10
N TYR A 244 4.53 -5.89 35.57
CA TYR A 244 5.90 -5.92 36.10
C TYR A 244 6.49 -4.52 36.35
#